data_AF-A0A2N0NVG6-F1
#
_entry.id   AF-A0A2N0NVG6-F1
#
_cell.length_a   1.000
_cell.length_b   1.000
_cell.length_c   1.000
_cell.angle_alpha   90.00
_cell.angle_beta   90.00
_cell.angle_gamma   90.00
#
_symmetry.space_group_name_H-M   'P 1'
#
loop_
_entity.id
_entity.type
_entity.pdbx_description
1 polymer ?
#
loop_
_entity_poly.entity_id
_entity_poly.type
_entity_poly.pdbx_seq_one_letter_code
_entity_poly.pdbx_strand_id
1 'polypeptide(L)' 'RYTLLPALTKKGIIAVDIMEGSCTKQKFKEFVVSQVLPQMNPFPSTNSVLVLDNAKIHHD' A
#
# COMPACT_ATOMS: atom_id res chain seq x y z
N ARG A 1 18.14 9.26 4.05
CA ARG A 1 17.68 8.18 3.13
C ARG A 1 16.17 8.19 3.15
N TYR A 2 15.52 8.22 1.99
CA TYR A 2 14.06 8.20 1.89
C TYR A 2 13.58 6.81 1.45
N THR A 3 12.42 6.43 1.94
CA THR A 3 11.68 5.24 1.49
C THR A 3 10.46 5.72 0.69
N LEU A 4 10.27 5.12 -0.48
CA LEU A 4 9.06 5.31 -1.29
C LEU A 4 8.16 4.10 -1.11
N LEU A 5 6.87 4.35 -0.90
CA LEU A 5 5.85 3.33 -0.77
C LEU A 5 4.72 3.60 -1.80
N PRO A 6 4.85 3.11 -3.04
CA PRO A 6 3.81 3.24 -4.05
C PRO A 6 2.81 2.07 -4.00
N ALA A 7 1.53 2.35 -4.22
CA ALA A 7 0.53 1.37 -4.57
C ALA A 7 0.23 1.44 -6.07
N LEU A 8 0.29 0.29 -6.74
CA LEU A 8 0.23 0.17 -8.20
C LEU A 8 -0.99 -0.66 -8.62
N THR A 9 -1.56 -0.29 -9.76
CA THR A 9 -2.58 -1.04 -10.48
C THR A 9 -2.10 -1.29 -11.92
N LYS A 10 -2.87 -2.06 -12.69
CA LYS A 10 -2.63 -2.23 -14.14
C LYS A 10 -2.68 -0.91 -14.92
N LYS A 11 -3.29 0.14 -14.36
CA LYS A 11 -3.42 1.48 -14.99
C LYS A 11 -2.41 2.49 -14.47
N GLY A 12 -1.54 2.11 -13.53
CA GLY A 12 -0.53 2.98 -12.94
C GLY A 12 -0.67 3.15 -11.43
N ILE A 13 -0.02 4.18 -10.91
CA ILE A 13 0.07 4.51 -9.48
C ILE A 13 -1.25 5.09 -8.98
N ILE A 14 -1.73 4.59 -7.83
CA ILE A 14 -2.98 5.07 -7.20
C ILE A 14 -2.75 5.75 -5.84
N ALA A 15 -1.62 5.49 -5.19
CA ALA A 15 -1.20 6.16 -3.98
C ALA A 15 0.34 6.11 -3.87
N VAL A 16 0.93 7.15 -3.28
CA VAL A 16 2.36 7.21 -2.98
C VAL A 16 2.53 7.88 -1.64
N ASP A 17 3.38 7.29 -0.80
CA ASP A 17 3.92 7.94 0.37
C ASP A 17 5.45 7.98 0.31
N ILE A 18 6.04 9.09 0.73
CA ILE A 18 7.49 9.32 0.76
C ILE A 18 7.85 9.70 2.18
N MET A 19 8.63 8.86 2.83
CA MET A 19 8.99 9.04 4.22
C MET A 19 10.50 9.01 4.41
N GLU A 20 10.99 9.82 5.34
CA GLU A 20 12.38 9.74 5.77
C GLU A 20 12.61 8.49 6.65
N GLY A 21 13.71 7.78 6.41
CA GLY A 21 14.04 6.55 7.11
C GLY A 21 13.26 5.33 6.61
N SER A 22 13.14 4.31 7.46
CA SER A 22 12.49 3.03 7.14
C SER A 22 10.97 3.08 7.33
N CYS A 23 10.25 2.29 6.53
CA CYS A 23 8.83 2.04 6.74
C CYS A 23 8.61 1.09 7.92
N THR A 24 7.75 1.48 8.87
CA THR A 24 7.37 0.63 10.00
C THR A 24 6.03 -0.04 9.71
N LYS A 25 5.70 -1.11 10.45
CA LYS A 25 4.39 -1.77 10.36
C LYS A 25 3.23 -0.79 10.56
N GLN A 26 3.36 0.14 11.50
CA GLN A 26 2.32 1.15 11.75
C GLN A 26 2.14 2.09 10.55
N LYS A 27 3.24 2.65 10.02
CA LYS A 27 3.20 3.52 8.83
C LYS A 27 2.63 2.78 7.61
N PHE A 28 3.01 1.53 7.42
CA PHE A 28 2.48 0.69 6.36
C PHE A 28 0.96 0.48 6.49
N LYS A 29 0.47 0.16 7.69
CA LYS A 29 -0.97 0.00 7.95
C LYS A 29 -1.75 1.28 7.69
N GLU A 30 -1.25 2.41 8.17
CA GLU A 30 -1.85 3.73 7.92
C GLU A 30 -1.91 4.05 6.42
N PHE A 31 -0.82 3.80 5.69
CA PHE A 31 -0.80 3.96 4.24
C PHE A 31 -1.87 3.11 3.55
N VAL A 32 -1.97 1.82 3.90
CA VAL A 32 -2.97 0.92 3.30
C VAL A 32 -4.39 1.39 3.61
N VAL A 33 -4.71 1.66 4.87
CA VAL A 33 -6.07 2.01 5.30
C VAL A 33 -6.50 3.38 4.77
N SER A 34 -5.62 4.37 4.84
CA SER A 34 -5.97 5.76 4.54
C SER A 34 -5.81 6.13 3.06
N GLN A 35 -4.92 5.46 2.32
CA GLN A 35 -4.61 5.84 0.93
C GLN A 35 -4.95 4.75 -0.09
N VAL A 36 -4.77 3.47 0.25
CA VAL A 36 -4.96 2.36 -0.72
C VAL A 36 -6.39 1.83 -0.73
N LEU A 37 -6.95 1.48 0.44
CA LEU A 37 -8.30 0.93 0.54
C LEU A 37 -9.40 1.81 -0.07
N PRO A 38 -9.37 3.15 0.04
CA PRO A 38 -10.37 4.02 -0.61
C PRO A 38 -10.36 3.94 -2.14
N GLN A 39 -9.27 3.46 -2.74
CA GLN A 39 -9.13 3.31 -4.20
C GLN A 39 -9.47 1.89 -4.68
N MET A 40 -9.75 0.97 -3.75
CA MET A 40 -10.09 -0.42 -4.04
C MET A 40 -11.60 -0.61 -4.15
N ASN A 41 -12.00 -1.64 -4.89
CA ASN A 41 -13.41 -2.02 -5.04
C ASN A 41 -13.68 -3.38 -4.38
N PRO A 42 -14.95 -3.71 -4.05
CA PRO A 42 -15.32 -5.05 -3.63
C PRO A 42 -14.99 -6.11 -4.70
N PHE A 43 -14.48 -7.27 -4.29
CA PHE A 43 -14.23 -8.40 -5.17
C PHE A 43 -15.55 -8.91 -5.79
N PRO A 44 -15.61 -9.23 -7.11
CA PRO A 44 -14.50 -9.42 -8.07
C PRO A 44 -14.24 -8.21 -8.99
N SER A 45 -14.56 -6.99 -8.56
CA SER A 45 -14.40 -5.79 -9.40
C SER A 45 -12.94 -5.45 -9.70
N THR A 46 -12.69 -4.51 -10.60
CA THR A 46 -11.33 -4.01 -10.85
C THR A 46 -10.70 -3.41 -9.60
N ASN A 47 -9.40 -3.65 -9.39
CA ASN A 47 -8.64 -3.19 -8.21
C ASN A 47 -9.22 -3.71 -6.86
N SER A 48 -9.72 -4.94 -6.83
CA SER A 48 -10.33 -5.52 -5.62
C SER A 48 -9.42 -6.42 -4.78
N VAL A 49 -8.17 -6.63 -5.19
CA VAL A 49 -7.23 -7.52 -4.51
C VAL A 49 -5.94 -6.75 -4.23
N LEU A 50 -5.54 -6.70 -2.96
CA LEU A 50 -4.25 -6.17 -2.56
C LEU A 50 -3.22 -7.30 -2.57
N VAL A 51 -2.12 -7.09 -3.28
CA VAL A 51 -1.00 -8.04 -3.37
C VAL A 51 0.23 -7.39 -2.76
N LEU A 52 0.87 -8.09 -1.84
CA LEU A 52 2.05 -7.64 -1.10
C LEU A 52 3.12 -8.75 -1.14
N ASP A 53 4.37 -8.39 -0.84
CA ASP A 53 5.40 -9.40 -0.59
C ASP A 53 5.21 -10.02 0.82
N ASN A 54 6.11 -10.93 1.20
CA ASN A 54 6.04 -11.62 2.50
C ASN A 54 6.86 -10.93 3.61
N ALA A 55 7.10 -9.61 3.53
CA ALA A 55 7.92 -8.91 4.52
C ALA A 55 7.30 -8.93 5.91
N LYS A 56 8.15 -9.03 6.95
CA LYS A 56 7.74 -9.09 8.38
C LYS A 56 6.78 -7.98 8.81
N ILE A 57 6.89 -6.80 8.21
CA ILE A 57 6.03 -5.65 8.53
C ILE A 57 4.58 -5.80 8.03
N HIS A 58 4.32 -6.75 7.12
CA HIS A 58 2.99 -7.07 6.60
C HIS A 58 2.28 -8.14 7.44
N HIS A 59 2.99 -8.84 8.32
CA HIS A 59 2.43 -9.81 9.26
C HIS A 59 1.90 -9.09 10.50
N ASP A 60 0.81 -9.62 11.06
CA ASP A 60 0.26 -9.18 12.35
C ASP A 60 1.06 -9.68 13.57
#